data_AF-A0AAF0TY17-F1
#
_entry.id   AF-A0AAF0TY17-F1
#
_cell.length_a   1.000
_cell.length_b   1.000
_cell.length_c   1.000
_cell.angle_alpha   90.00
_cell.angle_beta   90.00
_cell.angle_gamma   90.00
#
_symmetry.space_group_name_H-M   'P 1'
#
loop_
_entity.id
_entity.type
_entity.pdbx_description
1 polymer ?
#
loop_
_entity_poly.entity_id
_entity_poly.type
_entity_poly.pdbx_seq_one_letter_code
_entity_poly.pdbx_strand_id
1 'polypeptide(L)'
;MYVTRPLSYYQKNPDALLLPPEGPNSGYLVIQDEESETYCCFGHCKIHDMMDLPFPQNKKLTVRYETSNGENKIILREDVMFIPVLNKPLSSNQYFAIKPHGKSKGQALTCSKEEDMQNFCFCRCVRDVKTKPLDPEEAYQQFEICLYNTGCNGRGSFFAKSLAPDGFPPRFLRRRGWHLRAKTPKNCELYDDAQGLNAKLR
;
A
#
# COMPACT_ATOMS: atom_id res chain seq x y z
N MET A 1 3.25 -15.33 -10.91
CA MET A 1 3.39 -15.99 -9.60
C MET A 1 4.01 -15.01 -8.61
N TYR A 2 3.60 -15.01 -7.34
CA TYR A 2 4.27 -14.16 -6.34
C TYR A 2 5.42 -14.90 -5.64
N VAL A 3 6.52 -14.19 -5.45
CA VAL A 3 7.67 -14.62 -4.64
C VAL A 3 7.58 -13.87 -3.32
N THR A 4 7.70 -14.57 -2.18
CA THR A 4 7.77 -13.90 -0.88
C THR A 4 9.21 -13.77 -0.41
N ARG A 5 9.51 -12.64 0.25
CA ARG A 5 10.79 -12.36 0.89
C ARG A 5 10.54 -11.59 2.20
N PRO A 6 11.39 -11.76 3.22
CA PRO A 6 11.25 -11.03 4.47
C PRO A 6 11.64 -9.55 4.29
N LEU A 7 11.03 -8.67 5.07
CA LEU A 7 11.32 -7.23 5.04
C LEU A 7 12.75 -6.95 5.50
N SER A 8 13.25 -7.70 6.48
CA SER A 8 14.64 -7.59 6.97
C SER A 8 15.66 -7.86 5.86
N TYR A 9 15.36 -8.75 4.91
CA TYR A 9 16.23 -9.01 3.75
C TYR A 9 16.41 -7.75 2.89
N TYR A 10 15.34 -7.03 2.58
CA TYR A 10 15.42 -5.80 1.79
C TYR A 10 16.07 -4.64 2.56
N GLN A 11 15.90 -4.58 3.88
CA GLN A 11 16.58 -3.59 4.72
C GLN A 11 18.10 -3.79 4.72
N LYS A 12 18.56 -5.04 4.72
CA LYS A 12 19.99 -5.40 4.62
C LYS A 12 20.53 -5.29 3.20
N ASN A 13 19.69 -5.48 2.19
CA ASN A 13 20.07 -5.49 0.78
C ASN A 13 19.18 -4.53 -0.04
N PRO A 14 19.35 -3.20 0.07
CA PRO A 14 18.50 -2.23 -0.62
C PRO A 14 18.49 -2.41 -2.15
N ASP A 15 19.60 -2.86 -2.74
CA ASP A 15 19.72 -3.08 -4.18
C ASP A 15 18.75 -4.18 -4.68
N ALA A 16 18.36 -5.12 -3.82
CA ALA A 16 17.38 -6.14 -4.16
C ALA A 16 15.98 -5.57 -4.45
N LEU A 17 15.66 -4.36 -3.97
CA LEU A 17 14.41 -3.67 -4.30
C LEU A 17 14.35 -3.24 -5.77
N LEU A 18 15.51 -3.07 -6.43
CA LEU A 18 15.62 -2.64 -7.82
C LEU A 18 15.43 -3.81 -8.81
N LEU A 19 15.57 -5.04 -8.35
CA LEU A 19 15.50 -6.23 -9.19
C LEU A 19 14.04 -6.55 -9.55
N PRO A 20 13.72 -6.77 -10.84
CA PRO A 20 12.41 -7.21 -11.25
C PRO A 20 12.19 -8.70 -10.90
N PRO A 21 10.93 -9.13 -10.74
CA PRO A 21 10.61 -10.53 -10.45
C PRO A 21 10.96 -11.43 -11.63
N GLU A 22 11.33 -12.68 -11.32
CA GLU A 22 11.68 -13.66 -12.34
C GLU A 22 10.45 -14.19 -13.08
N GLY A 23 10.47 -14.04 -14.41
CA GLY A 23 9.44 -14.55 -15.31
C GLY A 23 8.23 -13.62 -15.52
N PRO A 24 7.46 -13.88 -16.58
CA PRO A 24 6.29 -13.06 -16.92
C PRO A 24 5.16 -13.25 -15.89
N ASN A 25 4.43 -12.17 -15.65
CA ASN A 25 3.30 -12.10 -14.71
C ASN A 25 3.68 -12.55 -13.29
N SER A 26 4.92 -12.25 -12.89
CA SER A 26 5.44 -12.48 -11.56
C SER A 26 5.48 -11.21 -10.73
N GLY A 27 5.48 -11.34 -9.41
CA GLY A 27 5.50 -10.20 -8.49
C GLY A 27 6.17 -10.56 -7.17
N TYR A 28 6.36 -9.56 -6.32
CA TYR A 28 6.88 -9.75 -4.97
C TYR A 28 5.78 -9.58 -3.92
N LEU A 29 5.89 -10.34 -2.84
CA LEU A 29 5.21 -10.09 -1.58
C LEU A 29 6.27 -9.96 -0.50
N VAL A 30 6.04 -9.04 0.42
CA VAL A 30 6.94 -8.71 1.52
C VAL A 30 6.31 -9.20 2.80
N ILE A 31 7.06 -9.97 3.56
CA ILE A 31 6.65 -10.51 4.86
C ILE A 31 7.38 -9.73 5.93
N GLN A 32 6.66 -9.06 6.83
CA GLN A 32 7.30 -8.45 8.00
C GLN A 32 7.57 -9.57 9.01
N ASP A 33 8.83 -9.98 9.05
CA ASP A 33 9.47 -10.95 9.94
C ASP A 33 9.93 -10.30 11.25
N GLU A 34 10.28 -11.12 12.25
CA GLU A 34 10.64 -10.67 13.61
C GLU A 34 11.81 -9.68 13.63
N GLU A 35 12.83 -9.88 12.78
CA GLU A 35 14.01 -9.01 12.73
C GLU A 35 13.68 -7.60 12.21
N SER A 36 12.63 -7.47 11.41
CA SER A 36 12.17 -6.19 10.86
C SER A 36 11.17 -5.46 11.78
N GLU A 37 10.83 -6.05 12.94
CA GLU A 37 9.90 -5.44 13.89
C GLU A 37 10.60 -4.34 14.71
N THR A 38 9.95 -3.18 14.80
CA THR A 38 10.47 -2.04 15.54
C THR A 38 9.77 -1.90 16.88
N TYR A 39 10.52 -1.47 17.89
CA TYR A 39 10.04 -1.33 19.26
C TYR A 39 10.44 0.02 19.85
N CYS A 40 9.58 0.56 20.71
CA CYS A 40 9.87 1.68 21.60
C CYS A 40 9.81 1.21 23.05
N CYS A 41 9.99 2.15 24.00
CA CYS A 41 9.95 1.87 25.44
C CYS A 41 10.91 0.72 25.83
N PHE A 42 12.18 0.83 25.43
CA PHE A 42 13.23 -0.17 25.73
C PHE A 42 12.92 -1.59 25.25
N GLY A 43 12.20 -1.74 24.14
CA GLY A 43 11.89 -3.05 23.55
C GLY A 43 10.55 -3.64 23.99
N HIS A 44 9.80 -2.98 24.89
CA HIS A 44 8.54 -3.51 25.41
C HIS A 44 7.32 -3.15 24.58
N CYS A 45 7.37 -2.07 23.80
CA CYS A 45 6.23 -1.58 23.05
C CYS A 45 6.49 -1.68 21.56
N LYS A 46 5.83 -2.63 20.89
CA LYS A 46 5.91 -2.78 19.44
C LYS A 46 5.35 -1.54 18.73
N ILE A 47 6.13 -0.98 17.81
CA ILE A 47 5.71 0.11 16.94
C ILE A 47 4.93 -0.50 15.78
N HIS A 48 3.75 0.05 15.53
CA HIS A 48 2.85 -0.43 14.48
C HIS A 48 2.77 0.51 13.29
N ASP A 49 3.34 1.71 13.38
CA ASP A 49 3.28 2.69 12.30
C ASP A 49 4.43 2.42 11.32
N MET A 50 4.08 2.27 10.05
CA MET A 50 5.02 2.06 8.96
C MET A 50 5.67 3.39 8.60
N MET A 51 7.00 3.44 8.65
CA MET A 51 7.76 4.65 8.36
C MET A 51 8.23 4.71 6.91
N ASP A 52 8.38 3.54 6.27
CA ASP A 52 9.03 3.40 4.97
C ASP A 52 8.34 2.31 4.12
N LEU A 53 8.73 2.24 2.84
CA LEU A 53 8.34 1.23 1.87
C LEU A 53 9.42 0.12 1.79
N PRO A 54 9.09 -1.09 1.35
CA PRO A 54 7.78 -1.57 0.88
C PRO A 54 6.82 -1.98 2.01
N PHE A 55 5.51 -1.97 1.74
CA PHE A 55 4.51 -2.42 2.71
C PHE A 55 4.43 -3.96 2.80
N PRO A 56 4.24 -4.54 4.01
CA PRO A 56 4.14 -5.97 4.20
C PRO A 56 2.72 -6.52 3.91
N GLN A 57 2.63 -7.72 3.36
CA GLN A 57 1.38 -8.40 3.01
C GLN A 57 0.90 -9.41 4.07
N ASN A 58 1.72 -9.74 5.08
CA ASN A 58 1.32 -10.57 6.22
C ASN A 58 0.71 -9.76 7.39
N LYS A 59 0.49 -8.45 7.21
CA LYS A 59 -0.09 -7.58 8.24
C LYS A 59 -1.43 -7.01 7.78
N LYS A 60 -2.33 -6.80 8.74
CA LYS A 60 -3.52 -5.98 8.54
C LYS A 60 -3.10 -4.52 8.49
N LEU A 61 -3.29 -3.87 7.35
CA LEU A 61 -2.93 -2.47 7.15
C LEU A 61 -4.16 -1.56 7.30
N THR A 62 -4.00 -0.48 8.04
CA THR A 62 -5.02 0.56 8.23
C THR A 62 -4.42 1.91 7.92
N VAL A 63 -4.93 2.56 6.86
CA VAL A 63 -4.62 3.94 6.52
C VAL A 63 -5.31 4.86 7.51
N ARG A 64 -4.55 5.80 8.07
CA ARG A 64 -5.00 6.81 9.03
C ARG A 64 -4.77 8.18 8.45
N TYR A 65 -5.81 8.98 8.42
CA TYR A 65 -5.71 10.36 7.94
C TYR A 65 -6.64 11.26 8.71
N GLU A 66 -6.24 12.51 8.81
CA GLU A 66 -6.95 13.49 9.61
C GLU A 66 -7.83 14.33 8.68
N THR A 67 -9.04 14.67 9.14
CA THR A 67 -9.88 15.67 8.48
C THR A 67 -10.32 16.72 9.48
N SER A 68 -10.30 17.98 9.06
CA SER A 68 -10.67 19.14 9.87
C SER A 68 -11.88 19.81 9.26
N ASN A 69 -12.92 20.03 10.07
CA ASN A 69 -14.05 20.90 9.72
C ASN A 69 -14.04 22.12 10.65
N GLY A 70 -13.02 22.96 10.53
CA GLY A 70 -12.82 24.11 11.42
C GLY A 70 -12.21 23.69 12.76
N GLU A 71 -13.01 23.68 13.82
CA GLU A 71 -12.55 23.52 15.21
C GLU A 71 -12.25 22.06 15.61
N ASN A 72 -12.88 21.08 14.94
CA ASN A 72 -12.75 19.67 15.30
C ASN A 72 -11.87 18.90 14.32
N LYS A 73 -10.91 18.17 14.89
CA LYS A 73 -10.00 17.27 14.20
C LYS A 73 -10.49 15.83 14.34
N ILE A 74 -10.88 15.21 13.22
CA ILE A 74 -11.38 13.83 13.19
C ILE A 74 -10.33 12.94 12.53
N ILE A 75 -9.95 11.84 13.19
CA ILE A 75 -9.06 10.83 12.63
C ILE A 75 -9.90 9.73 11.99
N LEU A 76 -9.80 9.60 10.66
CA LEU A 76 -10.47 8.57 9.88
C LEU A 76 -9.53 7.38 9.65
N ARG A 77 -10.13 6.20 9.49
CA ARG A 77 -9.41 4.92 9.37
C ARG A 77 -10.02 4.08 8.26
N GLU A 78 -9.18 3.62 7.34
CA GLU A 78 -9.58 2.75 6.23
C GLU A 78 -8.67 1.53 6.19
N ASP A 79 -9.25 0.33 6.27
CA ASP A 79 -8.52 -0.91 6.10
C ASP A 79 -8.31 -1.19 4.60
N VAL A 80 -7.07 -1.52 4.23
CA VAL A 80 -6.67 -1.77 2.84
C VAL A 80 -5.56 -2.81 2.80
N MET A 81 -5.52 -3.62 1.74
CA MET A 81 -4.40 -4.50 1.46
C MET A 81 -3.67 -3.98 0.22
N PHE A 82 -2.39 -3.64 0.37
CA PHE A 82 -1.55 -3.21 -0.75
C PHE A 82 -0.83 -4.42 -1.33
N ILE A 83 -1.01 -4.69 -2.62
CA ILE A 83 -0.35 -5.79 -3.34
C ILE A 83 0.56 -5.17 -4.41
N PRO A 84 1.87 -5.42 -4.40
CA PRO A 84 2.78 -4.91 -5.41
C PRO A 84 2.35 -5.29 -6.83
N VAL A 85 2.49 -4.37 -7.78
CA VAL A 85 2.13 -4.61 -9.18
C VAL A 85 3.05 -5.67 -9.80
N LEU A 86 2.48 -6.50 -10.68
CA LEU A 86 3.21 -7.55 -11.40
C LEU A 86 4.26 -6.96 -12.36
N ASN A 87 5.33 -7.72 -12.63
CA ASN A 87 6.39 -7.38 -13.57
C ASN A 87 7.16 -6.10 -13.22
N LYS A 88 7.04 -5.60 -11.98
CA LYS A 88 7.71 -4.39 -11.51
C LYS A 88 8.60 -4.70 -10.30
N PRO A 89 9.75 -4.02 -10.18
CA PRO A 89 10.56 -4.07 -8.97
C PRO A 89 9.82 -3.38 -7.81
N LEU A 90 10.12 -3.76 -6.57
CA LEU A 90 9.51 -3.15 -5.38
C LEU A 90 9.86 -1.66 -5.25
N SER A 91 11.01 -1.23 -5.77
CA SER A 91 11.42 0.18 -5.82
C SER A 91 10.49 1.08 -6.62
N SER A 92 9.66 0.50 -7.50
CA SER A 92 8.64 1.27 -8.23
C SER A 92 7.54 1.82 -7.31
N ASN A 93 7.37 1.25 -6.11
CA ASN A 93 6.33 1.61 -5.16
C ASN A 93 4.91 1.58 -5.76
N GLN A 94 4.70 0.71 -6.75
CA GLN A 94 3.42 0.53 -7.42
C GLN A 94 2.63 -0.59 -6.78
N TYR A 95 1.38 -0.31 -6.40
CA TYR A 95 0.50 -1.23 -5.70
C TYR A 95 -0.92 -1.22 -6.27
N PHE A 96 -1.57 -2.37 -6.24
CA PHE A 96 -3.01 -2.48 -6.18
C PHE A 96 -3.48 -2.26 -4.73
N ALA A 97 -4.58 -1.56 -4.56
CA ALA A 97 -5.20 -1.37 -3.25
C ALA A 97 -6.52 -2.16 -3.18
N ILE A 98 -6.57 -3.20 -2.34
CA ILE A 98 -7.69 -4.16 -2.27
C ILE A 98 -8.47 -3.97 -0.97
N LYS A 99 -9.80 -4.09 -1.04
CA LYS A 99 -10.65 -4.10 0.17
C LYS A 99 -10.52 -5.44 0.90
N PRO A 100 -10.05 -5.48 2.17
CA PRO A 100 -9.83 -6.74 2.87
C PRO A 100 -11.10 -7.33 3.48
N HIS A 101 -12.13 -6.52 3.70
CA HIS A 101 -13.35 -6.87 4.44
C HIS A 101 -14.59 -6.19 3.83
N GLY A 102 -15.78 -6.61 4.27
CA GLY A 102 -17.07 -6.02 3.86
C GLY A 102 -17.64 -6.60 2.57
N LYS A 103 -18.69 -5.95 2.04
CA LYS A 103 -19.44 -6.44 0.87
C LYS A 103 -18.61 -6.53 -0.41
N SER A 104 -17.60 -5.65 -0.54
CA SER A 104 -16.67 -5.62 -1.67
C SER A 104 -15.31 -6.23 -1.35
N LYS A 105 -15.25 -7.16 -0.39
CA LYS A 105 -14.01 -7.88 -0.06
C LYS A 105 -13.39 -8.49 -1.33
N GLY A 106 -12.08 -8.32 -1.50
CA GLY A 106 -11.32 -8.84 -2.63
C GLY A 106 -11.39 -7.97 -3.89
N GLN A 107 -12.22 -6.93 -3.90
CA GLN A 107 -12.27 -5.97 -5.01
C GLN A 107 -11.16 -4.92 -4.87
N ALA A 108 -10.66 -4.49 -6.02
CA ALA A 108 -9.70 -3.41 -6.14
C ALA A 108 -10.38 -2.04 -6.06
N LEU A 109 -9.70 -1.12 -5.39
CA LEU A 109 -9.98 0.30 -5.46
C LEU A 109 -9.61 0.81 -6.85
N THR A 110 -10.38 1.77 -7.35
CA THR A 110 -10.20 2.32 -8.69
C THR A 110 -10.17 3.83 -8.61
N CYS A 111 -9.31 4.45 -9.41
CA CYS A 111 -9.28 5.88 -9.61
C CYS A 111 -10.57 6.36 -10.27
N SER A 112 -11.04 7.52 -9.84
CA SER A 112 -12.07 8.28 -10.56
C SER A 112 -11.45 8.99 -11.75
N LYS A 113 -12.26 9.35 -12.74
CA LYS A 113 -11.86 10.16 -13.88
C LYS A 113 -12.43 11.57 -13.80
N GLU A 114 -12.07 12.45 -14.73
CA GLU A 114 -12.67 13.78 -14.79
C GLU A 114 -14.19 13.72 -15.03
N GLU A 115 -14.68 12.73 -15.79
CA GLU A 115 -16.12 12.48 -16.00
C GLU A 115 -16.89 12.14 -14.71
N ASP A 116 -16.20 11.63 -13.68
CA ASP A 116 -16.79 11.32 -12.37
C ASP A 116 -16.81 12.54 -11.43
N MET A 117 -16.23 13.68 -11.84
CA MET A 117 -16.25 14.90 -11.05
C MET A 117 -17.63 15.53 -11.05
N GLN A 118 -18.14 15.84 -9.86
CA GLN A 118 -19.36 16.62 -9.75
C GLN A 118 -19.03 18.06 -9.37
N ASN A 119 -19.64 19.00 -10.08
CA ASN A 119 -19.67 20.40 -9.69
C ASN A 119 -20.65 20.54 -8.51
N PHE A 120 -20.14 20.90 -7.33
CA PHE A 120 -20.99 21.23 -6.18
C PHE A 120 -20.48 22.50 -5.50
N CYS A 121 -21.34 23.52 -5.39
CA CYS A 121 -21.07 24.79 -4.68
C CYS A 121 -19.71 25.44 -5.03
N PHE A 122 -19.50 25.79 -6.31
CA PHE A 122 -18.27 26.44 -6.82
C PHE A 122 -16.97 25.63 -6.68
N CYS A 123 -17.05 24.37 -6.25
CA CYS A 123 -15.92 23.46 -6.10
C CYS A 123 -16.08 22.24 -7.02
N ARG A 124 -15.00 21.85 -7.71
CA ARG A 124 -14.92 20.54 -8.39
C ARG A 124 -14.60 19.48 -7.34
N CYS A 125 -15.56 18.59 -7.09
CA CYS A 125 -15.40 17.51 -6.11
C CYS A 125 -15.27 16.16 -6.85
N VAL A 126 -14.10 15.53 -6.70
CA VAL A 126 -13.87 14.17 -7.20
C VAL A 126 -14.59 13.19 -6.28
N ARG A 127 -15.63 12.52 -6.80
CA ARG A 127 -16.32 11.42 -6.11
C ARG A 127 -15.57 10.12 -6.32
N ASP A 128 -15.37 9.37 -5.25
CA ASP A 128 -14.69 8.07 -5.34
C ASP A 128 -15.59 7.05 -6.05
N VAL A 129 -15.03 6.34 -7.04
CA VAL A 129 -15.73 5.28 -7.77
C VAL A 129 -15.84 4.02 -6.91
N LYS A 130 -16.90 3.23 -7.13
CA LYS A 130 -17.05 1.93 -6.47
C LYS A 130 -15.91 0.99 -6.86
N THR A 131 -15.51 0.14 -5.92
CA THR A 131 -14.52 -0.92 -6.15
C THR A 131 -14.98 -1.86 -7.26
N LYS A 132 -14.01 -2.42 -8.00
CA LYS A 132 -14.22 -3.36 -9.12
C LYS A 132 -13.42 -4.64 -8.90
N PRO A 133 -13.74 -5.76 -9.56
CA PRO A 133 -12.84 -6.91 -9.61
C PRO A 133 -11.43 -6.48 -10.01
N LEU A 134 -10.41 -7.10 -9.40
CA LEU A 134 -9.01 -6.82 -9.72
C LEU A 134 -8.72 -7.21 -11.16
N ASP A 135 -8.24 -6.23 -11.94
CA ASP A 135 -7.72 -6.41 -13.28
C ASP A 135 -6.25 -5.94 -13.28
N PRO A 136 -5.28 -6.85 -13.44
CA PRO A 136 -3.87 -6.49 -13.43
C PRO A 136 -3.45 -5.52 -14.53
N GLU A 137 -4.19 -5.43 -15.63
CA GLU A 137 -3.88 -4.55 -16.77
C GLU A 137 -4.53 -3.17 -16.63
N GLU A 138 -5.48 -3.02 -15.71
CA GLU A 138 -6.22 -1.79 -15.50
C GLU A 138 -5.38 -0.73 -14.77
N ALA A 139 -4.88 0.26 -15.53
CA ALA A 139 -4.06 1.34 -15.02
C ALA A 139 -4.77 2.19 -13.94
N TYR A 140 -6.11 2.30 -13.98
CA TYR A 140 -6.85 3.04 -12.94
C TYR A 140 -6.92 2.29 -11.61
N GLN A 141 -6.55 1.01 -11.55
CA GLN A 141 -6.45 0.23 -10.30
C GLN A 141 -5.04 0.22 -9.70
N GLN A 142 -4.06 0.79 -10.40
CA GLN A 142 -2.67 0.83 -9.98
C GLN A 142 -2.30 2.21 -9.42
N PHE A 143 -1.63 2.19 -8.27
CA PHE A 143 -1.26 3.39 -7.53
C PHE A 143 0.24 3.41 -7.28
N GLU A 144 0.88 4.55 -7.53
CA GLU A 144 2.23 4.82 -7.02
C GLU A 144 2.10 5.43 -5.61
N ILE A 145 2.72 4.80 -4.62
CA ILE A 145 2.78 5.33 -3.25
C ILE A 145 4.05 6.15 -3.10
N CYS A 146 3.88 7.43 -2.76
CA CYS A 146 4.97 8.37 -2.56
C CYS A 146 5.09 8.76 -1.09
N LEU A 147 6.32 8.98 -0.64
CA LEU A 147 6.60 9.61 0.66
C LEU A 147 6.20 11.08 0.61
N TYR A 148 5.60 11.55 1.71
CA TYR A 148 5.22 12.94 1.92
C TYR A 148 6.05 13.52 3.06
N ASN A 149 7.14 14.21 2.73
CA ASN A 149 8.05 14.77 3.72
C ASN A 149 7.62 16.19 4.12
N THR A 150 7.16 16.39 5.37
CA THR A 150 6.88 17.71 5.96
C THR A 150 7.96 18.14 6.95
N GLY A 151 9.20 18.29 6.47
CA GLY A 151 10.32 18.82 7.25
C GLY A 151 10.75 17.88 8.38
N CYS A 152 11.01 18.45 9.58
CA CYS A 152 11.79 17.80 10.64
C CYS A 152 11.24 16.45 11.17
N ASN A 153 9.97 16.10 10.88
CA ASN A 153 9.32 14.86 11.32
C ASN A 153 8.70 14.05 10.16
N GLY A 154 9.15 14.23 8.92
CA GLY A 154 8.43 13.75 7.71
C GLY A 154 8.57 12.27 7.33
N ARG A 155 9.01 11.36 8.22
CA ARG A 155 9.00 9.92 7.91
C ARG A 155 7.63 9.30 8.22
N GLY A 156 7.23 8.30 7.43
CA GLY A 156 5.97 7.56 7.64
C GLY A 156 4.69 8.27 7.23
N SER A 157 4.81 9.37 6.49
CA SER A 157 3.68 10.04 5.84
C SER A 157 3.70 9.75 4.34
N PHE A 158 2.53 9.47 3.77
CA PHE A 158 2.41 9.04 2.38
C PHE A 158 1.30 9.77 1.64
N PHE A 159 1.31 9.63 0.32
CA PHE A 159 0.21 9.92 -0.58
C PHE A 159 0.26 8.98 -1.79
N ALA A 160 -0.87 8.76 -2.45
CA ALA A 160 -0.94 7.96 -3.67
C ALA A 160 -1.14 8.84 -4.90
N LYS A 161 -0.50 8.46 -6.00
CA LYS A 161 -0.78 8.94 -7.36
C LYS A 161 -1.40 7.83 -8.18
N SER A 162 -2.22 8.19 -9.15
CA SER A 162 -2.70 7.27 -10.18
C SER A 162 -1.58 7.01 -11.19
N LEU A 163 -1.48 5.78 -11.70
CA LEU A 163 -0.66 5.52 -12.89
C LEU A 163 -1.37 5.94 -14.19
N ALA A 164 -2.71 5.97 -14.21
CA ALA A 164 -3.46 6.59 -15.29
C ALA A 164 -3.34 8.12 -15.21
N PRO A 165 -2.94 8.83 -16.29
CA PRO A 165 -2.66 10.27 -16.26
C PRO A 165 -3.82 11.17 -15.79
N ASP A 166 -5.05 10.76 -16.06
CA ASP A 166 -6.30 11.47 -15.71
C ASP A 166 -7.02 10.81 -14.52
N GLY A 167 -6.39 9.83 -13.87
CA GLY A 167 -6.96 9.12 -12.75
C GLY A 167 -6.75 9.86 -11.43
N PHE A 168 -7.80 9.90 -10.62
CA PHE A 168 -7.78 10.43 -9.26
C PHE A 168 -7.96 9.29 -8.27
N PRO A 169 -6.92 8.94 -7.46
CA PRO A 169 -7.06 7.89 -6.47
C PRO A 169 -8.18 8.18 -5.47
N PRO A 170 -8.75 7.16 -4.81
CA PRO A 170 -9.73 7.34 -3.74
C PRO A 170 -9.29 8.40 -2.73
N ARG A 171 -10.22 9.19 -2.19
CA ARG A 171 -9.94 10.38 -1.39
C ARG A 171 -8.93 10.12 -0.27
N PHE A 172 -9.06 9.00 0.42
CA PHE A 172 -8.18 8.64 1.53
C PHE A 172 -6.75 8.31 1.10
N LEU A 173 -6.53 7.88 -0.15
CA LEU A 173 -5.21 7.59 -0.71
C LEU A 173 -4.59 8.82 -1.40
N ARG A 174 -5.35 9.62 -2.14
CA ARG A 174 -4.81 10.83 -2.82
C ARG A 174 -4.48 11.97 -1.85
N ARG A 175 -5.09 11.98 -0.65
CA ARG A 175 -4.80 12.99 0.37
C ARG A 175 -3.34 12.88 0.79
N ARG A 176 -2.66 14.01 0.98
CA ARG A 176 -1.28 14.01 1.46
C ARG A 176 -1.22 13.83 2.98
N GLY A 177 -0.21 13.09 3.43
CA GLY A 177 0.12 12.95 4.85
C GLY A 177 -0.71 11.92 5.58
N TRP A 178 -1.21 10.88 4.91
CA TRP A 178 -1.76 9.74 5.62
C TRP A 178 -0.64 8.85 6.15
N HIS A 179 -0.90 8.19 7.28
CA HIS A 179 -0.01 7.24 7.93
C HIS A 179 -0.57 5.83 7.81
N LEU A 180 0.31 4.83 7.83
CA LEU A 180 -0.09 3.45 7.70
C LEU A 180 0.22 2.67 8.98
N ARG A 181 -0.81 2.08 9.59
CA ARG A 181 -0.62 1.17 10.72
C ARG A 181 -0.66 -0.28 10.26
N ALA A 182 0.37 -1.05 10.58
CA ALA A 182 0.47 -2.48 10.37
C ALA A 182 0.25 -3.25 11.68
N LYS A 183 -0.76 -4.12 11.71
CA LYS A 183 -1.04 -5.00 12.85
C LYS A 183 -0.95 -6.46 12.43
N THR A 184 -0.31 -7.29 13.24
CA THR A 184 -0.27 -8.74 13.02
C THR A 184 -1.67 -9.33 13.26
N PRO A 185 -2.26 -10.04 12.27
CA PRO A 185 -3.52 -10.77 12.47
C PRO A 185 -3.32 -11.93 13.45
N LYS A 186 -4.37 -12.35 14.16
CA LYS A 186 -4.27 -13.48 15.10
C LYS A 186 -4.03 -14.84 14.42
N ASN A 187 -4.43 -14.99 13.15
CA ASN A 187 -4.41 -16.26 12.41
C ASN A 187 -3.65 -16.13 11.08
N CYS A 188 -2.51 -15.43 11.06
CA CYS A 188 -1.72 -15.31 9.83
C CYS A 188 -0.62 -16.37 9.82
N GLU A 189 -0.72 -17.34 8.92
CA GLU A 189 0.29 -18.41 8.77
C GLU A 189 1.35 -18.08 7.70
N LEU A 190 1.39 -16.84 7.21
CA LEU A 190 2.39 -16.37 6.24
C LEU A 190 3.67 -15.95 6.96
N TYR A 191 4.47 -16.95 7.33
CA TYR A 191 5.80 -16.79 7.93
C TYR A 191 6.93 -17.18 6.98
N ASP A 192 6.66 -18.09 6.04
CA ASP A 192 7.69 -18.73 5.23
C ASP A 192 7.91 -18.08 3.86
N ASP A 193 9.15 -18.24 3.36
CA ASP A 193 9.56 -17.83 2.03
C ASP A 193 9.09 -18.80 0.95
N ALA A 194 8.22 -18.31 0.06
CA ALA A 194 7.90 -18.91 -1.21
C ALA A 194 8.96 -18.47 -2.22
N GLN A 195 9.92 -19.37 -2.50
CA GLN A 195 11.09 -19.14 -3.36
C GLN A 195 10.76 -18.90 -4.85
N GLY A 196 9.49 -18.97 -5.25
CA GLY A 196 9.09 -18.72 -6.63
C GLY A 196 9.48 -19.85 -7.58
N LEU A 197 9.69 -19.50 -8.85
CA LEU A 197 10.12 -20.44 -9.89
C LEU A 197 11.55 -20.91 -9.62
N ASN A 198 11.76 -22.22 -9.53
CA ASN A 198 13.09 -22.79 -9.32
C ASN A 198 13.85 -22.87 -10.66
N ALA A 199 14.85 -22.00 -10.84
CA ALA A 199 15.68 -21.98 -12.04
C ALA A 199 16.44 -23.30 -12.30
N LYS A 200 16.69 -24.13 -11.27
CA LYS A 200 17.35 -25.44 -11.41
C LYS A 200 16.45 -26.57 -11.94
N LEU A 201 15.14 -26.32 -12.03
CA LEU A 201 14.15 -27.28 -12.56
C LEU A 201 13.72 -26.94 -14.00
N ARG A 202 14.42 -26.00 -14.65
CA ARG A 202 14.35 -25.70 -16.08
C ARG A 202 15.47 -26.41 -16.82
#